data_AF-A0A0L0N4Z9-F1
#
_entry.id   AF-A0A0L0N4Z9-F1
#
_cell.length_a   1.000
_cell.length_b   1.000
_cell.length_c   1.000
_cell.angle_alpha   90.00
_cell.angle_beta   90.00
_cell.angle_gamma   90.00
#
_symmetry.space_group_name_H-M   'P 1'
#
loop_
_entity.id
_entity.type
_entity.pdbx_description
1 polymer ?
#
loop_
_entity_poly.entity_id
_entity_poly.type
_entity_poly.pdbx_seq_one_letter_code
_entity_poly.pdbx_strand_id
1 'polypeptide(L)'
;NVLGIEVNPGNIRLIPSSDDPYQWDPLPGKEYLFEKHLSKLSIGPLMELCREVGTSFRAVRPSETTESCAAQVVDPRKELQRLRQERAELISSVKKRLKRYQREHQRLRRHKYVRFVREAEVERGVDRSLSTTLANRTVQNLAGALKLFLDPGKIGFYCKVLEQFSADAESSGDLLLTKSGVLDGNKVVLRRATGTSLVKDNRNALDVELRVWSC
;
A
#
# COMPACT_ATOMS: atom_id res chain seq x y z
N ASN A 1 31.75 17.44 1.96
CA ASN A 1 31.92 18.40 3.07
C ASN A 1 33.27 18.18 3.72
N VAL A 2 34.28 18.87 3.21
CA VAL A 2 35.64 18.91 3.75
C VAL A 2 35.68 20.14 4.63
N LEU A 3 36.04 20.02 5.91
CA LEU A 3 35.95 21.06 6.95
C LEU A 3 36.85 22.30 6.70
N GLY A 4 37.48 22.38 5.52
CA GLY A 4 38.44 23.43 5.17
C GLY A 4 39.62 23.51 6.13
N ILE A 5 39.88 22.45 6.90
CA ILE A 5 41.03 22.33 7.80
C ILE A 5 42.03 21.40 7.12
N GLU A 6 43.19 21.92 6.79
CA GLU A 6 44.31 21.13 6.28
C GLU A 6 45.19 20.73 7.47
N VAL A 7 44.96 19.52 7.98
CA VAL A 7 45.79 18.95 9.06
C VAL A 7 46.68 17.89 8.45
N ASN A 8 47.99 18.00 8.69
CA ASN A 8 48.93 16.96 8.31
C ASN A 8 48.55 15.63 9.02
N PRO A 9 48.38 14.51 8.30
CA PRO A 9 48.03 13.23 8.91
C PRO A 9 48.94 12.80 10.06
N GLY A 10 50.23 13.16 10.03
CA GLY A 10 51.18 12.87 11.11
C GLY A 10 50.95 13.66 12.40
N ASN A 11 50.16 14.73 12.34
CA ASN A 11 49.81 15.59 13.49
C ASN A 11 48.42 15.27 14.05
N ILE A 12 47.72 14.27 13.50
CA ILE A 12 46.42 13.85 14.01
C ILE A 12 46.61 13.04 15.29
N ARG A 13 45.92 13.46 16.35
CA ARG A 13 45.95 12.91 17.69
C ARG A 13 44.54 12.49 18.06
N LEU A 14 44.44 11.32 18.71
CA LEU A 14 43.16 10.85 19.23
C LEU A 14 42.66 11.74 20.39
N ILE A 15 43.58 12.34 21.15
CA ILE A 15 43.28 13.33 22.19
C ILE A 15 43.99 14.63 21.76
N PRO A 16 43.27 15.56 21.11
CA PRO A 16 43.80 16.85 20.70
C PRO A 16 44.15 17.72 21.92
N SER A 17 45.18 18.55 21.77
CA SER A 17 45.56 19.59 22.73
C SER A 17 44.80 20.88 22.41
N SER A 18 44.82 21.86 23.32
CA SER A 18 44.20 23.18 23.09
C SER A 18 44.74 23.92 21.86
N ASP A 19 45.98 23.60 21.47
CA ASP A 19 46.68 24.24 20.36
C ASP A 19 46.37 23.58 19.00
N ASP A 20 45.67 22.43 19.00
CA ASP A 20 45.29 21.75 17.78
C ASP A 20 44.09 22.47 17.10
N PRO A 21 44.10 22.61 15.76
CA PRO A 21 43.06 23.35 15.03
C PRO A 21 41.72 22.61 14.93
N TYR A 22 41.59 21.47 15.59
CA TYR A 22 40.42 20.60 15.56
C TYR A 22 40.19 19.94 16.92
N GLN A 23 38.95 19.52 17.14
CA GLN A 23 38.54 18.64 18.23
C GLN A 23 37.66 17.52 17.70
N TRP A 24 37.51 16.44 18.45
CA TRP A 24 36.59 15.36 18.09
C TRP A 24 35.16 15.69 18.53
N ASP A 25 34.20 15.42 17.65
CA ASP A 25 32.75 15.53 17.89
C ASP A 25 32.12 14.13 17.81
N PRO A 26 32.16 13.34 18.90
CA PRO A 26 31.55 12.01 18.95
C PRO A 26 30.06 12.06 19.21
N LEU A 27 29.32 11.16 18.55
CA LEU A 27 27.92 10.89 18.89
C LEU A 27 27.80 10.30 20.31
N PRO A 28 26.65 10.51 20.97
CA PRO A 28 26.39 9.97 22.30
C PRO A 28 26.65 8.46 22.39
N GLY A 29 27.41 8.03 23.40
CA GLY A 29 27.79 6.65 23.64
C GLY A 29 29.08 6.19 22.94
N LYS A 30 29.79 7.10 22.25
CA LYS A 30 31.11 6.85 21.64
C LYS A 30 32.26 7.66 22.26
N GLU A 31 31.98 8.40 23.33
CA GLU A 31 32.94 9.26 24.03
C GLU A 31 34.11 8.45 24.60
N TYR A 32 33.86 7.21 25.03
CA TYR A 32 34.87 6.31 25.60
C TYR A 32 36.05 6.05 24.64
N LEU A 33 35.83 6.19 23.33
CA LEU A 33 36.88 6.01 22.32
C LEU A 33 37.95 7.10 22.38
N PHE A 34 37.67 8.24 23.01
CA PHE A 34 38.54 9.41 23.11
C PHE A 34 39.10 9.63 24.52
N GLU A 35 38.86 8.72 25.46
CA GLU A 35 39.37 8.84 26.84
C GLU A 35 40.85 8.47 26.98
N LYS A 36 41.39 7.63 26.07
CA LYS A 36 42.75 7.10 26.15
C LYS A 36 43.49 7.28 24.84
N HIS A 37 44.81 7.48 24.93
CA HIS A 37 45.68 7.47 23.75
C HIS A 37 45.70 6.10 23.06
N LEU A 38 45.98 6.09 21.75
CA LEU A 38 46.03 4.88 20.91
C LEU A 38 46.90 3.77 21.51
N SER A 39 48.03 4.11 22.14
CA SER A 39 48.94 3.15 22.76
C SER A 39 48.35 2.38 23.95
N LYS A 40 47.24 2.88 24.52
CA LYS A 40 46.54 2.29 25.68
C LYS A 40 45.21 1.62 25.28
N LEU A 41 44.84 1.64 24.01
CA LEU A 41 43.63 0.98 23.53
C LEU A 41 43.91 -0.50 23.23
N SER A 42 42.98 -1.36 23.61
CA SER A 42 42.98 -2.74 23.11
C SER A 42 42.55 -2.77 21.64
N ILE A 43 42.72 -3.93 20.99
CA ILE A 43 42.40 -4.10 19.58
C ILE A 43 40.93 -3.77 19.24
N GLY A 44 39.99 -4.02 20.17
CA GLY A 44 38.56 -3.78 19.97
C GLY A 44 38.22 -2.30 19.73
N PRO A 45 38.50 -1.40 20.69
CA PRO A 45 38.32 0.05 20.50
C PRO A 45 39.08 0.62 19.31
N LEU A 46 40.28 0.09 18.99
CA LEU A 46 41.02 0.51 17.81
C LEU A 46 40.30 0.16 16.50
N MET A 47 39.79 -1.07 16.39
CA MET A 47 39.00 -1.49 15.22
C MET A 47 37.71 -0.69 15.08
N GLU A 48 37.10 -0.34 16.21
CA GLU A 48 35.92 0.50 16.25
C GLU A 48 36.20 1.93 15.80
N LEU A 49 37.31 2.53 16.24
CA LEU A 49 37.75 3.82 15.72
C LEU A 49 37.86 3.79 14.19
N CYS A 50 38.62 2.84 13.64
CA CYS A 50 38.81 2.74 12.19
C CYS A 50 37.50 2.57 11.40
N ARG A 51 36.51 1.86 11.96
CA ARG A 51 35.22 1.62 11.30
C ARG A 51 34.30 2.84 11.34
N GLU A 52 34.32 3.57 12.45
CA GLU A 52 33.31 4.57 12.78
C GLU A 52 33.74 6.02 12.46
N VAL A 53 35.02 6.26 12.14
CA VAL A 53 35.52 7.57 11.68
C VAL A 53 34.67 8.08 10.52
N GLY A 54 34.14 9.30 10.64
CA GLY A 54 33.31 9.95 9.63
C GLY A 54 31.84 9.52 9.64
N THR A 55 31.49 8.51 10.42
CA THR A 55 30.10 8.05 10.61
C THR A 55 29.59 8.47 11.99
N SER A 56 30.23 7.98 13.05
CA SER A 56 29.79 8.20 14.43
C SER A 56 30.58 9.30 15.16
N PHE A 57 31.66 9.77 14.56
CA PHE A 57 32.42 10.91 15.06
C PHE A 57 33.23 11.54 13.92
N ARG A 58 33.55 12.82 14.06
CA ARG A 58 34.37 13.57 13.09
C ARG A 58 35.21 14.63 13.79
N ALA A 59 36.28 15.07 13.14
CA ALA A 59 36.98 16.28 13.56
C ALA A 59 36.12 17.51 13.23
N VAL A 60 36.08 18.50 14.11
CA VAL A 60 35.39 19.79 13.92
C VAL A 60 36.29 20.92 14.41
N ARG A 61 36.05 22.16 13.96
CA ARG A 61 36.77 23.30 14.56
C ARG A 61 36.27 23.53 15.99
N PRO A 62 37.12 23.96 16.93
CA PRO A 62 36.70 24.25 18.30
C PRO A 62 35.58 25.31 18.41
N SER A 63 35.41 26.16 17.39
CA SER A 63 34.32 27.16 17.31
C SER A 63 33.03 26.63 16.66
N GLU A 64 33.04 25.46 16.02
CA GLU A 64 31.87 24.87 15.35
C GLU A 64 30.99 24.07 16.31
N THR A 65 31.45 23.81 17.54
CA THR A 65 30.80 22.97 18.55
C THR A 65 29.46 23.54 19.02
N THR A 66 29.11 24.79 18.69
CA THR A 66 27.90 25.42 19.22
C THR A 66 27.02 26.13 18.20
N GLU A 67 27.47 26.42 16.97
CA GLU A 67 26.70 27.33 16.09
C GLU A 67 26.54 26.90 14.62
N SER A 68 27.30 25.93 14.10
CA SER A 68 27.30 25.67 12.65
C SER A 68 26.21 24.71 12.14
N CYS A 69 25.40 24.09 13.01
CA CYS A 69 24.31 23.20 12.60
C CYS A 69 22.89 23.81 12.76
N ALA A 70 22.77 25.00 13.34
CA ALA A 70 21.47 25.62 13.59
C ALA A 70 20.88 26.36 12.36
N ALA A 71 21.68 26.63 11.31
CA ALA A 71 21.28 27.47 10.19
C ALA A 71 20.56 26.74 9.03
N GLN A 72 20.35 25.42 9.12
CA GLN A 72 19.46 24.69 8.19
C GLN A 72 18.40 23.87 8.94
N VAL A 73 17.74 24.46 9.93
CA VAL A 73 16.55 23.83 10.51
C VAL A 73 15.36 24.14 9.60
N VAL A 74 15.24 23.41 8.49
CA VAL A 74 13.89 23.09 7.99
C VAL A 74 13.25 22.34 9.15
N ASP A 75 12.16 22.89 9.72
CA ASP A 75 11.42 22.28 10.81
C ASP A 75 11.29 20.77 10.55
N PRO A 76 11.99 19.91 11.31
CA PRO A 76 12.06 18.48 11.01
C PRO A 76 10.68 17.83 10.96
N ARG A 77 9.67 18.43 11.62
CA ARG A 77 8.28 17.99 11.57
C ARG A 77 7.63 18.29 10.21
N LYS A 78 7.89 19.47 9.63
CA LYS A 78 7.37 19.84 8.30
C LYS A 78 7.98 18.98 7.21
N GLU A 79 9.28 18.74 7.27
CA GLU A 79 9.96 17.85 6.31
C GLU A 79 9.45 16.42 6.42
N LEU A 80 9.28 15.90 7.65
CA LEU A 80 8.70 14.57 7.87
C LEU A 80 7.27 14.45 7.33
N GLN A 81 6.45 15.50 7.49
CA GLN A 81 5.08 15.52 6.95
C GLN A 81 5.08 15.54 5.42
N ARG A 82 5.93 16.36 4.81
CA ARG A 82 6.10 16.42 3.36
C ARG A 82 6.52 15.05 2.80
N LEU A 83 7.55 14.44 3.37
CA LEU A 83 8.02 13.11 2.95
C LEU A 83 6.94 12.03 3.10
N ARG A 84 6.11 12.10 4.15
CA ARG A 84 4.97 11.18 4.31
C ARG A 84 3.93 11.35 3.19
N GLN A 85 3.65 12.59 2.80
CA GLN A 85 2.73 12.88 1.70
C GLN A 85 3.29 12.39 0.36
N GLU A 86 4.54 12.73 0.04
CA GLU A 86 5.21 12.26 -1.18
C GLU A 86 5.24 10.73 -1.25
N ARG A 87 5.52 10.06 -0.13
CA ARG A 87 5.45 8.60 -0.04
C ARG A 87 4.03 8.07 -0.30
N ALA A 88 3.00 8.70 0.27
CA ALA A 88 1.62 8.30 0.06
C ALA A 88 1.19 8.45 -1.42
N GLU A 89 1.58 9.55 -2.04
CA GLU A 89 1.35 9.82 -3.46
C GLU A 89 2.06 8.79 -4.34
N LEU A 90 3.33 8.51 -4.05
CA LEU A 90 4.09 7.49 -4.77
C LEU A 90 3.46 6.10 -4.62
N ILE A 91 3.06 5.72 -3.41
CA ILE A 91 2.35 4.46 -3.15
C ILE A 91 1.05 4.39 -3.96
N SER A 92 0.28 5.49 -4.02
CA SER A 92 -0.97 5.53 -4.79
C SER A 92 -0.71 5.34 -6.29
N SER A 93 0.35 5.97 -6.82
CA SER A 93 0.76 5.89 -8.22
C SER A 93 1.22 4.47 -8.58
N VAL A 94 2.07 3.86 -7.75
CA VAL A 94 2.53 2.48 -7.92
C VAL A 94 1.37 1.50 -7.86
N LYS A 95 0.47 1.63 -6.87
CA LYS A 95 -0.75 0.79 -6.78
C LYS A 95 -1.62 0.91 -8.02
N LYS A 96 -1.81 2.12 -8.56
CA LYS A 96 -2.57 2.35 -9.79
C LYS A 96 -1.92 1.70 -11.01
N ARG A 97 -0.59 1.82 -11.15
CA ARG A 97 0.18 1.15 -12.20
C ARG A 97 0.08 -0.37 -12.11
N LEU A 98 0.21 -0.92 -10.91
CA LEU A 98 0.10 -2.37 -10.66
C LEU A 98 -1.29 -2.89 -11.05
N LYS A 99 -2.37 -2.20 -10.66
CA LYS A 99 -3.73 -2.58 -11.05
C LYS A 99 -3.94 -2.56 -12.57
N ARG A 100 -3.34 -1.60 -13.28
CA ARG A 100 -3.39 -1.58 -14.76
C ARG A 100 -2.68 -2.79 -15.36
N TYR A 101 -1.45 -3.04 -14.91
CA TYR A 101 -0.66 -4.19 -15.37
C TYR A 101 -1.38 -5.52 -15.12
N GLN A 102 -1.98 -5.69 -13.93
CA GLN A 102 -2.74 -6.89 -13.60
C GLN A 102 -3.96 -7.10 -14.53
N ARG A 103 -4.72 -6.03 -14.81
CA ARG A 103 -5.87 -6.10 -15.74
C ARG A 103 -5.43 -6.46 -17.15
N GLU A 104 -4.37 -5.84 -17.63
CA GLU A 104 -3.82 -6.09 -18.96
C GLU A 104 -3.27 -7.51 -19.08
N HIS A 105 -2.47 -7.94 -18.11
CA HIS A 105 -1.94 -9.29 -18.02
C HIS A 105 -3.07 -10.34 -18.00
N GLN A 106 -4.13 -10.11 -17.21
CA GLN A 106 -5.30 -11.00 -17.19
C GLN A 106 -6.04 -11.02 -18.54
N ARG A 107 -6.18 -9.86 -19.19
CA ARG A 107 -6.79 -9.76 -20.53
C ARG A 107 -5.97 -10.53 -21.58
N LEU A 108 -4.64 -10.35 -21.59
CA LEU A 108 -3.74 -11.04 -22.52
C LEU A 108 -3.73 -12.55 -22.29
N ARG A 109 -3.66 -13.01 -21.04
CA ARG A 109 -3.74 -14.44 -20.71
C ARG A 109 -5.03 -15.06 -21.20
N ARG A 110 -6.16 -14.38 -20.99
CA ARG A 110 -7.47 -14.83 -21.49
C ARG A 110 -7.51 -14.87 -23.01
N HIS A 111 -7.07 -13.81 -23.67
CA HIS A 111 -7.05 -13.75 -25.13
C HIS A 111 -6.21 -14.87 -25.73
N LYS A 112 -5.01 -15.12 -25.17
CA LYS A 112 -4.13 -16.21 -25.59
C LYS A 112 -4.78 -17.58 -25.39
N TYR A 113 -5.45 -17.80 -24.25
CA TYR A 113 -6.16 -19.04 -23.98
C TYR A 113 -7.34 -19.28 -24.94
N VAL A 114 -8.18 -18.27 -25.16
CA VAL A 114 -9.29 -18.33 -26.12
C VAL A 114 -8.78 -18.66 -27.53
N ARG A 115 -7.66 -18.06 -27.93
CA ARG A 115 -7.04 -18.34 -29.23
C ARG A 115 -6.60 -19.80 -29.36
N PHE A 116 -5.89 -20.34 -28.36
CA PHE A 116 -5.48 -21.74 -28.37
C PHE A 116 -6.66 -22.71 -28.40
N VAL A 117 -7.72 -22.43 -27.62
CA VAL A 117 -8.94 -23.26 -27.65
C VAL A 117 -9.56 -23.24 -29.04
N ARG A 118 -9.64 -22.06 -29.67
CA ARG A 118 -10.19 -21.92 -31.02
C ARG A 118 -9.36 -22.67 -32.07
N GLU A 119 -8.03 -22.61 -31.97
CA GLU A 119 -7.13 -23.37 -32.85
C GLU A 119 -7.37 -24.89 -32.70
N ALA A 120 -7.49 -25.37 -31.47
CA ALA A 120 -7.78 -26.78 -31.18
C ALA A 120 -9.17 -27.24 -31.66
N GLU A 121 -10.21 -26.39 -31.54
CA GLU A 121 -11.54 -26.67 -32.09
C GLU A 121 -11.48 -26.86 -33.61
N VAL A 122 -10.73 -25.99 -34.30
CA VAL A 122 -10.53 -26.06 -35.76
C VAL A 122 -9.77 -27.33 -36.15
N GLU A 123 -8.69 -27.65 -35.45
CA GLU A 123 -7.89 -28.85 -35.71
C GLU A 123 -8.70 -30.14 -35.52
N ARG A 124 -9.59 -30.16 -34.52
CA ARG A 124 -10.45 -31.31 -34.23
C ARG A 124 -11.75 -31.33 -35.05
N GLY A 125 -12.00 -30.32 -35.88
CA GLY A 125 -13.24 -30.18 -36.64
C GLY A 125 -14.49 -30.02 -35.76
N VAL A 126 -14.33 -29.53 -34.53
CA VAL A 126 -15.43 -29.28 -33.58
C VAL A 126 -15.96 -27.86 -33.79
N ASP A 127 -17.19 -27.61 -33.35
CA ASP A 127 -17.78 -26.29 -33.38
C ASP A 127 -17.00 -25.28 -32.51
N ARG A 128 -17.19 -23.99 -32.78
CA ARG A 128 -16.50 -22.89 -32.05
C ARG A 128 -17.21 -22.49 -30.76
N SER A 129 -17.98 -23.41 -30.18
CA SER A 129 -18.90 -23.11 -29.08
C SER A 129 -18.15 -22.73 -27.80
N LEU A 130 -17.06 -23.43 -27.49
CA LEU A 130 -16.26 -23.21 -26.28
C LEU A 130 -15.43 -21.94 -26.38
N SER A 131 -14.73 -21.71 -27.49
CA SER A 131 -13.98 -20.45 -27.67
C SER A 131 -14.88 -19.22 -27.65
N THR A 132 -16.09 -19.31 -28.22
CA THR A 132 -17.09 -18.23 -28.18
C THR A 132 -17.59 -17.97 -26.76
N THR A 133 -17.89 -19.04 -26.00
CA THR A 133 -18.33 -18.94 -24.60
C THR A 133 -17.23 -18.36 -23.70
N LEU A 134 -15.98 -18.77 -23.90
CA LEU A 134 -14.83 -18.25 -23.17
C LEU A 134 -14.54 -16.78 -23.50
N ALA A 135 -14.83 -16.34 -24.73
CA ALA A 135 -14.71 -14.94 -25.15
C ALA A 135 -15.83 -14.05 -24.60
N ASN A 136 -16.97 -14.62 -24.18
CA ASN A 136 -18.15 -13.87 -23.75
C ASN A 136 -17.93 -13.19 -22.38
N ARG A 137 -17.91 -11.86 -22.37
CA ARG A 137 -17.69 -11.05 -21.16
C ARG A 137 -18.72 -11.31 -20.06
N THR A 138 -19.99 -11.53 -20.39
CA THR A 138 -21.06 -11.74 -19.41
C THR A 138 -20.87 -13.06 -18.67
N VAL A 139 -20.57 -14.13 -19.42
CA VAL A 139 -20.27 -15.46 -18.84
C VAL A 139 -19.03 -15.38 -17.95
N GLN A 140 -17.99 -14.68 -18.38
CA GLN A 140 -16.77 -14.50 -17.58
C GLN A 140 -17.00 -13.67 -16.32
N ASN A 141 -17.84 -12.64 -16.38
CA ASN A 141 -18.22 -11.85 -15.21
C ASN A 141 -19.00 -12.71 -14.21
N LEU A 142 -19.96 -13.51 -14.68
CA LEU A 142 -20.73 -14.43 -13.84
C LEU A 142 -19.82 -15.48 -13.19
N ALA A 143 -18.96 -16.14 -13.97
CA ALA A 143 -18.00 -17.10 -13.45
C ALA A 143 -17.05 -16.45 -12.40
N GLY A 144 -16.65 -15.19 -12.63
CA GLY A 144 -15.89 -14.41 -11.66
C GLY A 144 -16.66 -14.12 -10.37
N ALA A 145 -17.94 -13.76 -10.48
CA ALA A 145 -18.81 -13.53 -9.32
C ALA A 145 -19.04 -14.81 -8.52
N LEU A 146 -19.35 -15.92 -9.19
CA LEU A 146 -19.48 -17.24 -8.57
C LEU A 146 -18.20 -17.66 -7.86
N LYS A 147 -17.04 -17.46 -8.48
CA LYS A 147 -15.74 -17.73 -7.84
C LYS A 147 -15.57 -16.93 -6.55
N LEU A 148 -15.88 -15.63 -6.56
CA LEU A 148 -15.77 -14.78 -5.37
C LEU A 148 -16.78 -15.16 -4.28
N PHE A 149 -17.95 -15.65 -4.68
CA PHE A 149 -18.97 -16.16 -3.76
C PHE A 149 -18.51 -17.43 -3.06
N LEU A 150 -17.90 -18.35 -3.82
CA LEU A 150 -17.40 -19.64 -3.33
C LEU A 150 -16.10 -19.52 -2.52
N ASP A 151 -15.29 -18.46 -2.73
CA ASP A 151 -14.09 -18.20 -1.95
C ASP A 151 -14.46 -17.72 -0.52
N PRO A 152 -14.28 -18.55 0.53
CA PRO A 152 -14.65 -18.17 1.89
C PRO A 152 -13.83 -16.95 2.34
N GLY A 153 -14.51 -15.94 2.88
CA GLY A 153 -13.91 -14.70 3.38
C GLY A 153 -13.94 -13.49 2.43
N LYS A 154 -14.37 -13.63 1.17
CA LYS A 154 -14.53 -12.47 0.25
C LYS A 154 -15.96 -11.95 0.14
N ILE A 155 -16.93 -12.86 0.02
CA ILE A 155 -18.36 -12.53 -0.03
C ILE A 155 -19.13 -13.29 1.07
N GLY A 156 -18.70 -14.51 1.40
CA GLY A 156 -19.34 -15.31 2.45
C GLY A 156 -19.39 -14.66 3.84
N PHE A 157 -18.52 -13.68 4.15
CA PHE A 157 -18.63 -12.89 5.39
C PHE A 157 -19.90 -12.05 5.39
N TYR A 158 -20.20 -11.35 4.29
CA TYR A 158 -21.42 -10.56 4.16
C TYR A 158 -22.66 -11.45 4.14
N CYS A 159 -22.61 -12.65 3.54
CA CYS A 159 -23.72 -13.59 3.60
C CYS A 159 -24.05 -13.98 5.05
N LYS A 160 -23.06 -14.30 5.88
CA LYS A 160 -23.28 -14.62 7.31
C LYS A 160 -23.82 -13.44 8.11
N VAL A 161 -23.30 -12.23 7.85
CA VAL A 161 -23.78 -11.00 8.50
C VAL A 161 -25.23 -10.70 8.08
N LEU A 162 -25.55 -10.84 6.80
CA LEU A 162 -26.92 -10.66 6.29
C LEU A 162 -27.87 -11.76 6.80
N GLU A 163 -27.39 -12.99 6.96
CA GLU A 163 -28.15 -14.10 7.55
C GLU A 163 -28.54 -13.82 9.01
N GLN A 164 -27.63 -13.21 9.80
CA GLN A 164 -27.92 -12.77 11.17
C GLN A 164 -29.03 -11.72 11.20
N PHE A 165 -28.95 -10.69 10.34
CA PHE A 165 -30.00 -9.68 10.25
C PHE A 165 -31.35 -10.24 9.73
N SER A 166 -31.33 -11.28 8.90
CA SER A 166 -32.56 -11.94 8.46
C SER A 166 -33.18 -12.83 9.55
N ALA A 167 -32.38 -13.45 10.41
CA ALA A 167 -32.87 -14.26 11.53
C ALA A 167 -33.53 -13.39 12.61
N ASP A 168 -33.00 -12.19 12.86
CA ASP A 168 -33.57 -11.23 13.80
C ASP A 168 -34.91 -10.65 13.29
N ALA A 169 -35.07 -10.55 11.96
CA ALA A 169 -36.31 -10.12 11.32
C ALA A 169 -37.42 -11.19 11.32
N GLU A 170 -37.09 -12.47 11.51
CA GLU A 170 -38.09 -13.54 11.69
C GLU A 170 -38.49 -13.73 13.18
N SER A 171 -37.68 -13.22 14.12
CA SER A 171 -37.94 -13.26 15.58
C SER A 171 -38.78 -12.06 16.06
N SER A 172 -38.63 -10.90 15.45
CA SER A 172 -39.62 -9.82 15.54
C SER A 172 -40.70 -10.07 14.50
N GLY A 173 -41.90 -10.46 14.90
CA GLY A 173 -43.03 -10.74 14.01
C GLY A 173 -43.56 -9.52 13.25
N ASP A 174 -42.72 -8.88 12.44
CA ASP A 174 -42.98 -7.63 11.73
C ASP A 174 -42.29 -7.64 10.34
N LEU A 175 -42.58 -8.66 9.53
CA LEU A 175 -42.81 -8.51 8.08
C LEU A 175 -43.23 -9.87 7.49
N LEU A 176 -44.54 -10.08 7.33
CA LEU A 176 -45.06 -11.11 6.45
C LEU A 176 -44.74 -10.72 4.99
N LEU A 177 -43.55 -11.11 4.51
CA LEU A 177 -43.34 -11.34 3.08
C LEU A 177 -44.05 -12.65 2.72
N THR A 178 -45.33 -12.57 2.39
CA THR A 178 -46.03 -13.68 1.76
C THR A 178 -45.34 -13.96 0.42
N LYS A 179 -44.61 -15.08 0.37
CA LYS A 179 -44.13 -15.69 -0.88
C LYS A 179 -45.35 -16.14 -1.68
N SER A 180 -45.92 -15.25 -2.48
CA SER A 180 -46.84 -15.60 -3.54
C SER A 180 -46.51 -14.74 -4.75
N GLY A 181 -46.03 -15.37 -5.82
CA GLY A 181 -45.61 -14.68 -7.02
C GLY A 181 -44.95 -15.62 -8.03
N VAL A 182 -45.81 -16.22 -8.84
CA VAL A 182 -45.55 -17.08 -10.00
C VAL A 182 -44.38 -16.61 -10.87
N LEU A 183 -43.54 -17.56 -11.28
CA LEU A 183 -42.51 -17.39 -12.31
C LEU A 183 -43.21 -17.19 -13.66
N ASP A 184 -43.32 -15.95 -14.10
CA ASP A 184 -43.42 -15.67 -15.53
C ASP A 184 -42.57 -14.45 -15.91
N GLY A 185 -42.02 -14.49 -17.11
CA GLY A 185 -40.83 -13.78 -17.57
C GLY A 185 -40.54 -12.37 -17.01
N ASN A 186 -39.31 -12.19 -16.53
CA ASN A 186 -38.56 -10.93 -16.50
C ASN A 186 -39.12 -9.72 -15.71
N LYS A 187 -39.86 -9.90 -14.62
CA LYS A 187 -40.11 -8.81 -13.65
C LYS A 187 -40.13 -9.29 -12.20
N VAL A 188 -39.23 -8.72 -11.38
CA VAL A 188 -39.36 -8.71 -9.92
C VAL A 188 -39.98 -7.37 -9.53
N VAL A 189 -41.26 -7.37 -9.15
CA VAL A 189 -41.97 -6.18 -8.68
C VAL A 189 -41.94 -6.18 -7.15
N LEU A 190 -41.06 -5.36 -6.56
CA LEU A 190 -41.12 -5.06 -5.12
C LEU A 190 -42.15 -3.95 -4.92
N ARG A 191 -43.35 -4.29 -4.41
CA ARG A 191 -44.35 -3.30 -3.98
C ARG A 191 -44.06 -2.89 -2.54
N ARG A 192 -43.83 -1.59 -2.33
CA ARG A 192 -43.87 -0.96 -1.00
C ARG A 192 -45.33 -0.70 -0.65
N ALA A 193 -45.78 -1.18 0.50
CA ALA A 193 -47.07 -0.79 1.08
C ALA A 193 -46.97 0.63 1.66
N THR A 194 -46.93 1.64 0.80
CA THR A 194 -47.32 3.01 1.14
C THR A 194 -47.98 3.57 -0.10
N GLY A 195 -49.25 3.97 0.04
CA GLY A 195 -50.05 4.47 -1.07
C GLY A 195 -49.39 5.68 -1.71
N THR A 196 -48.89 5.51 -2.93
CA THR A 196 -48.86 6.50 -4.02
C THR A 196 -48.27 5.82 -5.25
N SER A 197 -49.08 5.70 -6.30
CA SER A 197 -48.70 5.12 -7.57
C SER A 197 -47.82 6.12 -8.34
N LEU A 198 -46.59 5.74 -8.66
CA LEU A 198 -45.72 6.51 -9.54
C LEU A 198 -45.06 5.55 -10.54
N VAL A 199 -45.67 5.47 -11.72
CA VAL A 199 -45.10 4.82 -12.90
C VAL A 199 -43.91 5.69 -13.35
N LYS A 200 -42.70 5.13 -13.32
CA LYS A 200 -41.53 5.73 -13.97
C LYS A 200 -40.88 4.72 -14.89
N ASP A 201 -40.85 5.07 -16.16
CA ASP A 201 -40.23 4.34 -17.25
C ASP A 201 -38.73 4.17 -17.03
N ASN A 202 -38.26 2.95 -17.30
CA ASN A 202 -36.92 2.49 -16.99
C ASN A 202 -36.02 2.68 -18.22
N ARG A 203 -35.44 3.87 -18.37
CA ARG A 203 -34.24 4.10 -19.19
C ARG A 203 -33.31 5.00 -18.38
N ASN A 204 -32.13 4.47 -18.03
CA ASN A 204 -31.03 5.09 -17.25
C ASN A 204 -31.10 4.82 -15.74
N ALA A 205 -30.65 3.64 -15.31
CA ALA A 205 -30.33 3.34 -13.91
C ALA A 205 -28.85 2.95 -13.79
N LEU A 206 -27.96 3.92 -13.94
CA LEU A 206 -26.59 3.91 -13.39
C LEU A 206 -26.39 5.24 -12.66
N ASP A 207 -27.16 5.43 -11.60
CA ASP A 207 -26.83 6.41 -10.57
C ASP A 207 -27.36 5.88 -9.24
N VAL A 208 -26.49 5.17 -8.51
CA VAL A 208 -26.71 4.89 -7.10
C VAL A 208 -25.71 5.76 -6.36
N GLU A 209 -26.22 6.92 -5.98
CA GLU A 209 -25.60 7.94 -5.16
C GLU A 209 -25.31 7.36 -3.76
N LEU A 210 -24.05 7.00 -3.51
CA LEU A 210 -23.55 6.64 -2.18
C LEU A 210 -23.39 7.93 -1.35
N ARG A 211 -24.45 8.37 -0.69
CA ARG A 211 -24.37 9.35 0.40
C ARG A 211 -24.44 8.67 1.77
N VAL A 212 -23.29 8.75 2.45
CA VAL A 212 -23.09 9.10 3.87
C VAL A 212 -23.90 8.32 4.90
N TRP A 213 -23.20 7.56 5.76
CA TRP A 213 -23.31 7.75 7.22
C TRP A 213 -21.90 7.70 7.82
N SER A 214 -21.48 8.85 8.36
CA SER A 214 -20.35 9.01 9.25
C SER A 214 -20.94 9.26 10.63
N CYS A 215 -20.73 8.33 11.56
CA CYS A 215 -20.75 8.49 13.01
C CYS A 215 -19.81 7.42 13.57
#